data_AF-A0AAU0PPW5-F1
#
_entry.id   AF-A0AAU0PPW5-F1
#
_cell.length_a   1.000
_cell.length_b   1.000
_cell.length_c   1.000
_cell.angle_alpha   90.00
_cell.angle_beta   90.00
_cell.angle_gamma   90.00
#
_symmetry.space_group_name_H-M   'P 1'
#
loop_
_entity.id
_entity.type
_entity.pdbx_description
1 polymer ?
#
loop_
_entity_poly.entity_id
_entity_poly.type
_entity_poly.pdbx_seq_one_letter_code
_entity_poly.pdbx_strand_id
1 'polypeptide(L)'
;MRGFRKKAFSTLEIVIFIVVISTILSFLLPKLNTFLENSDLVKLKSDIALINNGIQKEKSKNILIQKYGNINKLDGAKIDVKNEKLFEYILDFPIISTSTNESKNGYWTKISDDKYIFFTRKNQYEFLLKDGQFLCVSSEEICKELY
;
A
#
# COMPACT_ATOMS: atom_id res chain seq x y z
N MET A 1 -50.93 -26.68 -13.79
CA MET A 1 -49.81 -25.88 -13.24
C MET A 1 -49.17 -26.66 -12.09
N ARG A 2 -47.96 -27.21 -12.30
CA ARG A 2 -47.28 -28.07 -11.32
C ARG A 2 -46.52 -27.16 -10.35
N GLY A 3 -47.07 -26.95 -9.15
CA GLY A 3 -46.48 -26.07 -8.15
C GLY A 3 -45.13 -26.61 -7.67
N PHE A 4 -44.06 -25.83 -7.84
CA PHE A 4 -42.76 -26.11 -7.23
C PHE A 4 -42.92 -25.98 -5.70
N ARG A 5 -42.95 -27.13 -5.00
CA ARG A 5 -42.85 -27.18 -3.54
C ARG A 5 -41.44 -26.73 -3.14
N LYS A 6 -41.29 -25.48 -2.68
CA LYS A 6 -40.04 -25.02 -2.05
C LYS A 6 -39.86 -25.80 -0.74
N LYS A 7 -38.84 -26.67 -0.67
CA LYS A 7 -38.43 -27.29 0.59
C LYS A 7 -37.66 -26.24 1.39
N ALA A 8 -38.19 -25.85 2.55
CA ALA A 8 -37.44 -25.08 3.52
C ALA A 8 -36.47 -26.03 4.24
N PHE A 9 -35.26 -25.56 4.50
CA PHE A 9 -34.29 -26.29 5.32
C PHE A 9 -34.83 -26.50 6.73
N SER A 10 -34.53 -27.66 7.31
CA SER A 10 -34.80 -27.91 8.72
C SER A 10 -33.95 -27.00 9.60
N THR A 11 -34.46 -26.64 10.78
CA THR A 11 -33.70 -25.87 11.77
C THR A 11 -32.37 -26.55 12.13
N LEU A 12 -32.37 -27.87 12.22
CA LEU A 12 -31.16 -28.65 12.48
C LEU A 12 -30.14 -28.55 11.33
N GLU A 13 -30.60 -28.58 10.08
CA GLU A 13 -29.74 -28.45 8.90
C GLU A 13 -29.07 -27.07 8.85
N ILE A 14 -29.82 -26.02 9.19
CA ILE A 14 -29.29 -24.65 9.27
C ILE A 14 -28.21 -24.56 10.37
N VAL A 15 -28.45 -25.16 11.54
CA VAL A 15 -27.46 -25.16 12.63
C VAL A 15 -26.18 -25.88 12.21
N ILE A 16 -26.29 -27.07 11.62
CA ILE A 16 -25.12 -27.84 11.14
C ILE A 16 -24.36 -27.03 10.08
N PHE A 17 -25.07 -26.39 9.14
CA PHE A 17 -24.45 -25.58 8.09
C PHE A 17 -23.67 -24.38 8.66
N ILE A 18 -24.24 -23.66 9.63
CA ILE A 18 -23.56 -22.54 10.28
C ILE A 18 -22.30 -23.02 11.02
N VAL A 19 -22.37 -24.16 11.74
CA VAL A 19 -21.21 -24.73 12.43
C VAL A 19 -20.10 -25.09 11.44
N VAL A 20 -20.43 -25.76 10.34
CA VAL A 20 -19.45 -26.12 9.31
C VAL A 20 -18.81 -24.86 8.68
N ILE A 21 -19.60 -23.84 8.34
CA ILE A 21 -19.04 -22.58 7.82
C ILE A 21 -18.14 -21.90 8.85
N SER A 22 -18.57 -21.83 10.11
CA SER A 22 -17.81 -21.14 11.16
C SER A 22 -16.45 -21.79 11.40
N THR A 23 -16.37 -23.13 11.38
CA THR A 23 -15.11 -23.84 11.55
C THR A 23 -14.18 -23.62 10.36
N ILE A 24 -14.69 -23.68 9.13
CA ILE A 24 -13.90 -23.40 7.92
C ILE A 24 -13.35 -21.97 7.94
N LEU A 25 -14.21 -20.98 8.22
CA LEU A 25 -13.81 -19.57 8.27
C LEU A 25 -12.75 -19.30 9.35
N SER A 26 -12.83 -20.00 10.49
CA SER A 26 -11.86 -19.83 11.59
C SER A 26 -10.41 -20.14 11.16
N PHE A 27 -10.22 -21.09 10.24
CA PHE A 27 -8.88 -21.40 9.70
C PHE A 27 -8.50 -20.54 8.50
N LEU A 28 -9.47 -20.17 7.65
CA LEU A 28 -9.19 -19.42 6.42
C LEU A 28 -8.87 -17.94 6.67
N LEU A 29 -9.59 -17.28 7.59
CA LEU A 29 -9.44 -15.84 7.82
C LEU A 29 -8.02 -15.43 8.25
N PRO A 30 -7.36 -16.10 9.22
CA PRO A 30 -5.99 -15.75 9.60
C PRO A 30 -5.01 -15.89 8.44
N LYS A 31 -5.14 -16.96 7.65
CA LYS A 31 -4.28 -17.23 6.48
C LYS A 31 -4.48 -16.18 5.39
N LEU A 32 -5.73 -15.78 5.13
CA LEU A 32 -6.06 -14.72 4.19
C LEU A 32 -5.46 -13.38 4.63
N ASN A 33 -5.54 -13.04 5.92
CA ASN A 33 -4.98 -11.78 6.41
C ASN A 33 -3.46 -11.73 6.25
N THR A 34 -2.76 -12.83 6.55
CA THR A 34 -1.30 -12.93 6.33
C THR A 34 -0.94 -12.87 4.85
N PHE A 35 -1.70 -13.54 3.97
CA PHE A 35 -1.46 -13.48 2.53
C PHE A 35 -1.56 -12.06 2.00
N LEU A 36 -2.59 -11.33 2.41
CA LEU A 36 -2.81 -9.99 1.95
C LEU A 36 -1.82 -8.99 2.56
N GLU A 37 -1.40 -9.16 3.81
CA GLU A 37 -0.28 -8.40 4.40
C GLU A 37 1.01 -8.59 3.59
N ASN A 38 1.34 -9.83 3.24
CA ASN A 38 2.51 -10.12 2.41
C ASN A 38 2.39 -9.48 1.03
N SER A 39 1.18 -9.43 0.45
CA SER A 39 0.93 -8.73 -0.80
C SER A 39 1.19 -7.23 -0.68
N ASP A 40 0.73 -6.61 0.41
CA ASP A 40 0.95 -5.19 0.69
C ASP A 40 2.46 -4.90 0.85
N LEU A 41 3.20 -5.77 1.56
CA LEU A 41 4.66 -5.67 1.71
C LEU A 41 5.43 -5.86 0.40
N VAL A 42 5.05 -6.83 -0.43
CA VAL A 42 5.68 -7.04 -1.74
C VAL A 42 5.47 -5.83 -2.64
N LYS A 43 4.26 -5.26 -2.62
CA LYS A 43 3.97 -4.01 -3.33
C LYS A 43 4.82 -2.86 -2.80
N LEU A 44 4.92 -2.69 -1.48
CA LEU A 44 5.77 -1.66 -0.88
C LEU A 44 7.23 -1.79 -1.33
N LYS A 45 7.82 -2.99 -1.28
CA LYS A 45 9.19 -3.24 -1.75
C LYS A 45 9.36 -2.88 -3.23
N SER A 46 8.40 -3.25 -4.07
CA SER A 46 8.40 -2.90 -5.50
C SER A 46 8.32 -1.39 -5.72
N ASP A 47 7.41 -0.71 -5.01
CA ASP A 47 7.22 0.74 -5.13
C ASP A 47 8.49 1.50 -4.69
N ILE A 48 9.13 1.09 -3.59
CA ILE A 48 10.40 1.68 -3.13
C ILE A 48 11.51 1.49 -4.17
N ALA A 49 11.62 0.31 -4.78
CA ALA A 49 12.60 0.07 -5.82
C ALA A 49 12.37 0.98 -7.04
N LEU A 50 11.11 1.16 -7.46
CA LEU A 50 10.73 2.07 -8.55
C LEU A 50 11.05 3.52 -8.21
N ILE A 51 10.69 3.98 -7.01
CA ILE A 51 10.97 5.34 -6.52
C ILE A 51 12.48 5.60 -6.52
N ASN A 52 13.27 4.69 -5.95
CA ASN A 52 14.72 4.82 -5.90
C ASN A 52 15.34 4.83 -7.31
N ASN A 53 14.88 3.96 -8.21
CA ASN A 53 15.35 3.96 -9.60
C ASN A 53 14.98 5.26 -10.33
N GLY A 54 13.78 5.79 -10.11
CA GLY A 54 13.33 7.08 -10.65
C GLY A 54 14.19 8.23 -10.16
N ILE A 55 14.50 8.28 -8.86
CA ILE A 55 15.42 9.25 -8.26
C ILE A 55 16.82 9.15 -8.90
N GLN A 56 17.37 7.95 -9.05
CA GLN A 56 18.69 7.77 -9.66
C GLN A 56 18.71 8.20 -11.13
N LYS A 57 17.67 7.84 -11.91
CA LYS A 57 17.51 8.27 -13.30
C LYS A 57 17.51 9.79 -13.42
N GLU A 58 16.76 10.49 -12.55
CA GLU A 58 16.69 11.95 -12.55
C GLU A 58 18.01 12.59 -12.10
N LYS A 59 18.72 11.99 -11.11
CA LYS A 59 20.08 12.42 -10.74
C LYS A 59 21.05 12.31 -11.92
N SER A 60 21.08 11.16 -12.60
CA SER A 60 21.93 10.96 -13.77
C SER A 60 21.63 11.98 -14.87
N LYS A 61 20.34 12.25 -15.14
CA LYS A 61 19.92 13.28 -16.09
C LYS A 61 20.41 14.67 -15.69
N ASN A 62 20.26 15.06 -14.43
CA ASN A 62 20.69 16.36 -13.92
C ASN A 62 22.21 16.57 -14.07
N ILE A 63 23.01 15.52 -13.82
CA ILE A 63 24.46 15.56 -14.04
C ILE A 63 24.80 15.84 -15.52
N LEU A 64 24.12 15.15 -16.45
CA LEU A 64 24.37 15.32 -17.89
C LEU A 64 24.08 16.74 -18.40
N ILE A 65 23.07 17.41 -17.82
CA ILE A 65 22.71 18.80 -18.18
C ILE A 65 23.40 19.85 -17.29
N GLN A 66 24.39 19.46 -16.49
CA GLN A 66 25.11 20.36 -15.57
C GLN A 66 24.20 21.10 -14.58
N LYS A 67 23.08 20.49 -14.19
CA LYS A 67 22.17 21.01 -13.17
C LYS A 67 22.61 20.47 -11.80
N TYR A 68 23.25 21.33 -11.02
CA TYR A 68 23.72 21.01 -9.69
C TYR A 68 22.65 21.36 -8.64
N GLY A 69 22.18 20.35 -7.91
CA GLY A 69 21.18 20.51 -6.85
C GLY A 69 20.54 19.17 -6.50
N ASN A 70 20.13 19.02 -5.23
CA ASN A 70 19.41 17.83 -4.78
C ASN A 70 17.97 17.83 -5.28
N ILE A 71 17.43 16.63 -5.49
CA ILE A 71 16.00 16.43 -5.76
C ILE A 71 15.27 16.64 -4.44
N ASN A 72 14.50 17.72 -4.36
CA ASN A 72 13.81 18.15 -3.14
C ASN A 72 12.30 17.89 -3.18
N LYS A 73 11.76 17.48 -4.34
CA LYS A 73 10.32 17.16 -4.54
C LYS A 73 10.20 15.99 -5.52
N LEU A 74 9.24 15.11 -5.28
CA LEU A 74 8.95 13.95 -6.14
C LEU A 74 7.63 14.09 -6.92
N ASP A 75 6.76 15.04 -6.52
CA ASP A 75 5.47 15.31 -7.16
C ASP A 75 4.93 16.71 -6.83
N GLY A 76 3.84 17.09 -7.50
CA GLY A 76 2.99 18.24 -7.20
C GLY A 76 1.74 17.91 -6.39
N ALA A 77 1.62 16.70 -5.83
CA ALA A 77 0.42 16.24 -5.13
C ALA A 77 0.11 17.06 -3.88
N LYS A 78 -1.19 17.25 -3.62
CA LYS A 78 -1.68 17.88 -2.38
C LYS A 78 -1.45 16.97 -1.17
N ILE A 79 -1.15 17.59 -0.03
CA ILE A 79 -0.95 16.90 1.24
C ILE A 79 -2.28 16.31 1.72
N ASP A 80 -2.24 15.03 2.05
CA ASP A 80 -3.32 14.24 2.64
C ASP A 80 -4.65 14.25 1.88
N VAL A 81 -4.56 14.29 0.54
CA VAL A 81 -5.72 14.22 -0.36
C VAL A 81 -5.66 12.94 -1.18
N LYS A 82 -6.79 12.23 -1.24
CA LYS A 82 -6.95 11.02 -2.08
C LYS A 82 -6.99 11.36 -3.56
N ASN A 83 -6.66 10.38 -4.40
CA ASN A 83 -6.69 10.48 -5.86
C ASN A 83 -5.69 11.50 -6.46
N GLU A 84 -4.67 11.88 -5.70
CA GLU A 84 -3.56 12.68 -6.18
C GLU A 84 -2.48 11.80 -6.80
N LYS A 85 -1.66 12.39 -7.67
CA LYS A 85 -0.59 11.70 -8.40
C LYS A 85 0.73 11.82 -7.64
N LEU A 86 1.08 10.79 -6.88
CA LEU A 86 2.34 10.73 -6.15
C LEU A 86 3.48 10.31 -7.08
N PHE A 87 4.67 10.84 -6.79
CA PHE A 87 5.93 10.53 -7.47
C PHE A 87 5.94 10.82 -8.99
N GLU A 88 5.05 11.68 -9.49
CA GLU A 88 4.88 11.97 -10.92
C GLU A 88 6.10 12.57 -11.61
N TYR A 89 7.05 13.16 -10.85
CA TYR A 89 8.27 13.71 -11.42
C TYR A 89 9.35 12.66 -11.68
N ILE A 90 9.23 11.48 -11.07
CA ILE A 90 10.24 10.42 -11.14
C ILE A 90 9.71 9.09 -11.72
N LEU A 91 8.40 8.89 -11.75
CA LEU A 91 7.73 7.70 -12.30
C LEU A 91 6.96 8.04 -13.56
N ASP A 92 7.07 7.18 -14.58
CA ASP A 92 6.28 7.32 -15.83
C ASP A 92 4.77 7.09 -15.56
N PHE A 93 4.46 6.23 -14.59
CA PHE A 93 3.10 5.97 -14.10
C PHE A 93 3.02 6.38 -12.63
N PRO A 94 2.37 7.52 -12.30
CA PRO A 94 2.29 7.99 -10.93
C PRO A 94 1.42 7.06 -10.08
N ILE A 95 1.75 6.99 -8.79
CA ILE A 95 0.98 6.21 -7.82
C ILE A 95 -0.21 7.06 -7.35
N ILE A 96 -1.41 6.49 -7.38
CA ILE A 96 -2.61 7.19 -6.93
C ILE A 96 -2.71 7.14 -5.40
N SER A 97 -2.84 8.31 -4.78
CA SER A 97 -2.87 8.43 -3.32
C SER A 97 -4.18 7.97 -2.68
N THR A 98 -4.08 7.52 -1.43
CA THR A 98 -5.15 7.54 -0.43
C THR A 98 -5.03 8.81 0.44
N SER A 99 -5.81 8.90 1.51
CA SER A 99 -5.62 9.85 2.62
C SER A 99 -5.41 9.10 3.94
N THR A 100 -4.94 9.79 4.97
CA THR A 100 -4.83 9.28 6.35
C THR A 100 -6.19 8.94 6.95
N ASN A 101 -7.25 9.68 6.57
CA ASN A 101 -8.61 9.38 7.00
C ASN A 101 -9.11 8.03 6.46
N GLU A 102 -8.76 7.70 5.21
CA GLU A 102 -9.13 6.41 4.60
C GLU A 102 -8.15 5.29 4.96
N SER A 103 -6.85 5.59 5.09
CA SER A 103 -5.77 4.65 5.45
C SER A 103 -5.84 3.32 4.69
N LYS A 104 -6.07 3.39 3.37
CA LYS A 104 -6.30 2.21 2.55
C LYS A 104 -5.03 1.34 2.44
N ASN A 105 -5.12 0.09 2.89
CA ASN A 105 -4.03 -0.89 2.79
C ASN A 105 -3.55 -1.08 1.35
N GLY A 106 -2.23 -1.10 1.15
CA GLY A 106 -1.57 -1.22 -0.15
C GLY A 106 -1.40 0.12 -0.89
N TYR A 107 -1.74 1.25 -0.26
CA TYR A 107 -1.69 2.59 -0.88
C TYR A 107 -0.79 3.54 -0.11
N TRP A 108 -0.34 4.57 -0.83
CA TRP A 108 0.49 5.65 -0.33
C TRP A 108 -0.35 6.90 -0.05
N THR A 109 0.07 7.72 0.91
CA THR A 109 -0.38 9.10 1.07
C THR A 109 0.81 10.02 1.27
N LYS A 110 0.65 11.29 0.92
CA LYS A 110 1.61 12.35 1.19
C LYS A 110 1.19 13.10 2.45
N ILE A 111 2.09 13.27 3.41
CA ILE A 111 1.79 13.93 4.69
C ILE A 111 2.53 15.26 4.87
N SER A 112 3.61 15.48 4.12
CA SER A 112 4.29 16.78 3.96
C SER A 112 4.96 16.84 2.59
N ASP A 113 5.63 17.94 2.27
CA ASP A 113 6.35 18.09 0.99
C ASP A 113 7.41 17.00 0.77
N ASP A 114 8.01 16.50 1.84
CA ASP A 114 9.11 15.55 1.87
C ASP A 114 8.76 14.20 2.51
N LYS A 115 7.54 14.02 3.03
CA LYS A 115 7.15 12.78 3.74
C LYS A 115 5.93 12.10 3.17
N TYR A 116 5.99 10.77 3.21
CA TYR A 116 4.98 9.87 2.67
C TYR A 116 4.73 8.73 3.64
N ILE A 117 3.51 8.18 3.63
CA ILE A 117 3.16 7.00 4.41
C ILE A 117 2.63 5.92 3.47
N PHE A 118 3.04 4.68 3.66
CA PHE A 118 2.41 3.50 3.09
C PHE A 118 1.66 2.72 4.17
N PHE A 119 0.42 2.31 3.86
CA PHE A 119 -0.42 1.55 4.79
C PHE A 119 -0.39 0.06 4.46
N THR A 120 -0.09 -0.78 5.44
CA THR A 120 -0.39 -2.22 5.42
C THR A 120 -1.46 -2.54 6.46
N ARG A 121 -1.92 -3.79 6.52
CA ARG A 121 -2.94 -4.18 7.51
C ARG A 121 -2.39 -4.19 8.93
N LYS A 122 -1.08 -4.38 9.07
CA LYS A 122 -0.42 -4.44 10.37
C LYS A 122 0.23 -3.13 10.76
N ASN A 123 0.92 -2.49 9.82
CA ASN A 123 1.84 -1.39 10.11
C ASN A 123 1.65 -0.21 9.16
N GLN A 124 2.24 0.91 9.54
CA GLN A 124 2.39 2.09 8.69
C GLN A 124 3.89 2.35 8.51
N TYR A 125 4.30 2.55 7.25
CA TYR A 125 5.69 2.77 6.89
C TYR A 125 5.85 4.23 6.47
N GLU A 126 6.56 5.00 7.28
CA GLU A 126 6.85 6.40 7.03
C GLU A 126 8.15 6.52 6.23
N PHE A 127 8.13 7.38 5.22
CA PHE A 127 9.28 7.67 4.37
C PHE A 127 9.56 9.17 4.31
N LEU A 128 10.84 9.50 4.24
CA LEU A 128 11.36 10.86 4.13
C LEU A 128 12.27 10.98 2.91
N LEU A 129 12.02 11.99 2.08
CA LEU A 129 12.96 12.46 1.08
C LEU A 129 13.97 13.41 1.73
N LYS A 130 15.22 12.98 1.83
CA LYS A 130 16.31 13.81 2.37
C LYS A 130 17.54 13.72 1.49
N ASP A 131 18.06 14.87 1.07
CA ASP A 131 19.28 14.94 0.23
C ASP A 131 19.19 14.09 -1.04
N GLY A 132 18.00 14.04 -1.65
CA GLY A 132 17.71 13.21 -2.81
C GLY A 132 17.76 11.71 -2.53
N GLN A 133 17.60 11.27 -1.28
CA GLN A 133 17.45 9.86 -0.89
C GLN A 133 16.06 9.64 -0.30
N PHE A 134 15.44 8.51 -0.61
CA PHE A 134 14.13 8.13 -0.09
C PHE A 134 14.31 7.08 1.01
N LEU A 135 14.12 7.50 2.26
CA LEU A 135 14.53 6.73 3.45
C LEU A 135 13.30 6.34 4.28
N CYS A 136 13.26 5.09 4.74
CA CYS A 136 12.30 4.67 5.76
C CYS A 136 12.68 5.30 7.10
N VAL A 137 11.72 5.97 7.75
CA VAL A 137 11.91 6.68 9.03
C VAL A 137 10.98 6.17 10.15
N SER A 138 10.25 5.07 9.90
CA SER A 138 9.59 4.28 10.95
C SER A 138 10.62 3.66 11.91
N SER A 139 10.14 2.90 12.91
CA SER A 139 11.04 2.19 13.84
C SER A 139 11.96 1.21 13.10
N GLU A 140 13.12 0.93 13.70
CA GLU A 140 14.13 0.04 13.10
C GLU A 140 13.56 -1.36 12.84
N GLU A 141 12.71 -1.87 13.72
CA GLU A 141 12.04 -3.16 13.57
C GLU A 141 11.16 -3.19 12.32
N ILE A 142 10.40 -2.11 12.07
CA ILE A 142 9.50 -1.99 10.93
C ILE A 142 10.30 -1.83 9.64
N CYS A 143 11.29 -0.93 9.62
CA CYS A 143 12.10 -0.70 8.41
C CYS A 143 12.95 -1.92 8.01
N LYS A 144 13.35 -2.77 8.97
CA LYS A 144 14.07 -4.02 8.69
C LYS A 144 13.28 -5.01 7.85
N GLU A 145 11.95 -5.02 7.93
CA GLU A 145 11.13 -5.92 7.11
C GLU A 145 11.24 -5.63 5.60
N LEU A 146 11.73 -4.44 5.24
CA LEU A 146 11.89 -4.01 3.86
C LEU A 146 13.14 -4.57 3.18
N TYR A 147 14.13 -5.03 3.96
CA TYR A 147 15.44 -5.51 3.50
C TYR A 147 15.69 -6.98 3.89
#